data_AF-A0A438MGZ2-F1
#
_entry.id   AF-A0A438MGZ2-F1
#
_cell.length_a   1.000
_cell.length_b   1.000
_cell.length_c   1.000
_cell.angle_alpha   90.00
_cell.angle_beta   90.00
_cell.angle_gamma   90.00
#
_symmetry.space_group_name_H-M   'P 1'
#
loop_
_entity.id
_entity.type
_entity.pdbx_description
1 polymer ?
#
loop_
_entity_poly.entity_id
_entity_poly.type
_entity_poly.pdbx_seq_one_letter_code
_entity_poly.pdbx_strand_id
1 'polypeptide(L)'
;MERARQLVGEMLLYYYVVVVLLTGIFLAFFYTPDGQMVPYTGSYEPLRGVPMSAAYQSVLGISFDVSGGLFIRQLHHSSSVLLAVGTLIWAMLGHFRYVPALLGLGLALLGALAGYGSADDLLSGTVLGKIPIVLWYGLHVLTALALAATLVISSRREAARRPRTPAFVALSVALTALVFFWR
;
A
#
# COMPACT_ATOMS: atom_id res chain seq x y z
N MET A 1 27.35 -0.77 10.97
CA MET A 1 26.66 -0.04 9.87
C MET A 1 25.90 -0.99 8.94
N GLU A 2 26.53 -2.00 8.34
CA GLU A 2 25.85 -2.94 7.41
C GLU A 2 24.72 -3.76 8.03
N ARG A 3 24.88 -4.28 9.26
CA ARG A 3 23.79 -5.02 9.94
C ARG A 3 22.53 -4.17 10.08
N ALA A 4 22.63 -2.96 10.65
CA ALA A 4 21.48 -2.07 10.81
C ALA A 4 20.72 -1.81 9.48
N ARG A 5 21.47 -1.65 8.38
CA ARG A 5 20.91 -1.45 7.04
C ARG A 5 20.16 -2.67 6.50
N GLN A 6 20.65 -3.88 6.77
CA GLN A 6 19.96 -5.13 6.46
C GLN A 6 18.67 -5.27 7.29
N LEU A 7 18.73 -5.00 8.60
CA LEU A 7 17.58 -5.13 9.49
C LEU A 7 16.42 -4.21 9.08
N VAL A 8 16.73 -2.98 8.64
CA VAL A 8 15.72 -2.03 8.12
C VAL A 8 15.06 -2.58 6.85
N GLY A 9 15.82 -3.13 5.92
CA GLY A 9 15.26 -3.71 4.68
C GLY A 9 14.36 -4.93 4.94
N GLU A 10 14.74 -5.79 5.89
CA GLU A 10 13.92 -6.93 6.29
C GLU A 10 12.64 -6.49 7.02
N MET A 11 12.74 -5.50 7.91
CA MET A 11 11.58 -4.90 8.57
C MET A 11 10.59 -4.33 7.54
N LEU A 12 11.06 -3.60 6.52
CA LEU A 12 10.22 -3.05 5.46
C LEU A 12 9.52 -4.15 4.63
N LEU A 13 10.19 -5.27 4.36
CA LEU A 13 9.57 -6.42 3.67
C LEU A 13 8.44 -7.01 4.52
N TYR A 14 8.68 -7.31 5.79
CA TYR A 14 7.65 -7.88 6.66
C TYR A 14 6.48 -6.93 6.84
N TYR A 15 6.77 -5.64 7.04
CA TYR A 15 5.76 -4.60 7.15
C TYR A 15 4.88 -4.52 5.89
N TYR A 16 5.50 -4.52 4.71
CA TYR A 16 4.78 -4.52 3.44
C TYR A 16 3.88 -5.76 3.28
N VAL A 17 4.43 -6.96 3.53
CA VAL A 17 3.69 -8.22 3.34
C VAL A 17 2.56 -8.38 4.37
N VAL A 18 2.82 -8.09 5.64
CA VAL A 18 1.84 -8.30 6.71
C VAL A 18 0.79 -7.20 6.74
N VAL A 19 1.20 -5.94 6.60
CA VAL A 19 0.27 -4.83 6.79
C VAL A 19 -0.33 -4.39 5.47
N VAL A 20 0.50 -3.99 4.50
CA VAL A 20 0.02 -3.39 3.25
C VAL A 20 -0.70 -4.42 2.37
N LEU A 21 -0.13 -5.60 2.16
CA LEU A 21 -0.79 -6.62 1.32
C LEU A 21 -2.07 -7.18 1.94
N LEU A 22 -2.08 -7.53 3.22
CA LEU A 22 -3.29 -8.09 3.85
C LEU A 22 -4.44 -7.08 3.88
N THR A 23 -4.14 -5.83 4.25
CA THR A 23 -5.16 -4.77 4.20
C THR A 23 -5.59 -4.48 2.77
N GLY A 24 -4.68 -4.49 1.79
CA GLY A 24 -5.01 -4.28 0.38
C GLY A 24 -5.89 -5.40 -0.20
N ILE A 25 -5.60 -6.66 0.14
CA ILE A 25 -6.43 -7.81 -0.22
C ILE A 25 -7.83 -7.68 0.37
N PHE A 26 -7.93 -7.31 1.66
CA PHE A 26 -9.23 -7.05 2.30
C PHE A 26 -10.02 -5.99 1.53
N LEU A 27 -9.40 -4.85 1.21
CA LEU A 27 -10.06 -3.77 0.48
C LEU A 27 -10.49 -4.21 -0.93
N ALA A 28 -9.68 -5.03 -1.61
CA ALA A 28 -9.97 -5.53 -2.94
C ALA A 28 -11.25 -6.38 -3.01
N PHE A 29 -11.65 -7.06 -1.92
CA PHE A 29 -12.91 -7.81 -1.89
C PHE A 29 -14.17 -6.94 -1.96
N PHE A 30 -14.06 -5.66 -1.56
CA PHE A 30 -15.18 -4.74 -1.48
C PHE A 30 -15.09 -3.58 -2.48
N TYR A 31 -13.99 -3.50 -3.24
CA TYR A 31 -13.72 -2.41 -4.17
C TYR A 31 -14.17 -2.77 -5.59
N THR A 32 -14.81 -1.82 -6.27
CA THR A 32 -15.28 -1.98 -7.65
C THR A 32 -14.49 -1.05 -8.57
N PRO A 33 -13.58 -1.55 -9.44
CA PRO A 33 -12.73 -0.73 -10.31
C PRO A 33 -13.48 -0.24 -11.57
N ASP A 34 -14.60 0.47 -11.40
CA ASP A 34 -15.43 0.96 -12.50
C ASP A 34 -15.66 2.48 -12.44
N GLY A 35 -15.53 3.12 -13.61
CA GLY A 35 -15.75 4.56 -13.81
C GLY A 35 -17.17 4.92 -14.24
N GLN A 36 -18.10 3.96 -14.34
CA GLN A 36 -19.50 4.27 -14.62
C GLN A 36 -20.10 5.17 -13.54
N MET A 37 -20.84 6.19 -13.98
CA MET A 37 -21.51 7.13 -13.09
C MET A 37 -22.78 6.50 -12.53
N VAL A 38 -22.87 6.43 -11.20
CA VAL A 38 -23.96 5.84 -10.43
C VAL A 38 -24.36 6.79 -9.30
N PRO A 39 -25.66 6.83 -8.91
CA PRO A 39 -26.08 7.60 -7.75
C PRO A 39 -25.58 6.92 -6.46
N TYR A 40 -25.13 7.71 -5.49
CA TYR A 40 -24.78 7.17 -4.17
C TYR A 40 -26.03 6.70 -3.40
N THR A 41 -25.97 5.47 -2.90
CA THR A 41 -27.07 4.78 -2.21
C THR A 41 -26.66 4.25 -0.82
N GLY A 42 -25.51 4.66 -0.30
CA GLY A 42 -24.99 4.17 0.99
C GLY A 42 -25.54 4.91 2.22
N SER A 43 -24.95 4.62 3.38
CA SER A 43 -25.38 5.17 4.69
C SER A 43 -25.00 6.64 4.93
N TYR A 44 -24.07 7.21 4.17
CA TYR A 44 -23.65 8.61 4.36
C TYR A 44 -24.67 9.58 3.74
N GLU A 45 -25.67 9.97 4.54
CA GLU A 45 -26.81 10.80 4.12
C GLU A 45 -26.46 12.03 3.26
N PRO A 46 -25.41 12.83 3.57
CA PRO A 46 -25.12 14.04 2.80
C PRO A 46 -24.81 13.82 1.31
N LEU A 47 -24.41 12.60 0.92
CA LEU A 47 -24.10 12.27 -0.46
C LEU A 47 -25.22 11.50 -1.17
N ARG A 48 -26.35 11.20 -0.50
CA ARG A 48 -27.42 10.37 -1.09
C ARG A 48 -27.94 10.97 -2.40
N GLY A 49 -27.98 10.15 -3.45
CA GLY A 49 -28.42 10.55 -4.79
C GLY A 49 -27.41 11.36 -5.60
N VAL A 50 -26.26 11.74 -5.03
CA VAL A 50 -25.20 12.43 -5.78
C VAL A 50 -24.57 11.46 -6.78
N PRO A 51 -24.48 11.82 -8.07
CA PRO A 51 -23.82 11.00 -9.08
C PRO A 51 -22.30 11.01 -8.87
N MET A 52 -21.71 9.81 -8.85
CA MET A 52 -20.27 9.60 -8.69
C MET A 52 -19.84 8.33 -9.43
N SER A 53 -18.54 8.07 -9.59
CA SER A 53 -18.10 6.80 -10.15
C SER A 53 -18.44 5.63 -9.23
N ALA A 54 -18.69 4.45 -9.81
CA ALA A 54 -18.90 3.22 -9.07
C ALA A 54 -17.70 2.87 -8.18
N ALA A 55 -16.49 3.21 -8.61
CA ALA A 55 -15.29 3.16 -7.78
C ALA A 55 -15.42 4.03 -6.53
N TYR A 56 -15.73 5.32 -6.68
CA TYR A 56 -15.88 6.20 -5.51
C TYR A 56 -17.03 5.77 -4.60
N GLN A 57 -18.15 5.29 -5.17
CA GLN A 57 -19.25 4.71 -4.40
C GLN A 57 -18.78 3.51 -3.57
N SER A 58 -18.04 2.57 -4.16
CA SER A 58 -17.51 1.39 -3.45
C SER A 58 -16.54 1.78 -2.34
N VAL A 59 -15.72 2.80 -2.57
CA VAL A 59 -14.79 3.39 -1.59
C VAL A 59 -15.56 3.93 -0.38
N LEU A 60 -16.65 4.67 -0.60
CA LEU A 60 -17.53 5.14 0.48
C LEU A 60 -18.23 3.97 1.20
N GLY A 61 -18.69 2.95 0.45
CA GLY A 61 -19.28 1.75 1.02
C GLY A 61 -18.32 1.02 1.97
N ILE A 62 -17.05 0.87 1.58
CA ILE A 62 -16.02 0.31 2.47
C ILE A 62 -15.87 1.14 3.75
N SER A 63 -15.91 2.47 3.63
CA SER A 63 -15.74 3.34 4.80
C SER A 63 -16.90 3.27 5.78
N PHE A 64 -18.13 3.31 5.28
CA PHE A 64 -19.29 3.56 6.13
C PHE A 64 -20.15 2.32 6.36
N ASP A 65 -20.12 1.36 5.45
CA ASP A 65 -21.05 0.21 5.47
C ASP A 65 -20.36 -1.11 5.86
N VAL A 66 -19.03 -1.22 5.68
CA VAL A 66 -18.25 -2.40 6.09
C VAL A 66 -17.71 -2.25 7.51
N SER A 67 -17.99 -3.21 8.39
CA SER A 67 -17.49 -3.22 9.77
C SER A 67 -15.95 -3.16 9.81
N GLY A 68 -15.41 -2.09 10.41
CA GLY A 68 -13.97 -1.86 10.49
C GLY A 68 -13.32 -1.41 9.16
N GLY A 69 -14.10 -1.22 8.08
CA GLY A 69 -13.57 -0.89 6.77
C GLY A 69 -12.85 0.46 6.72
N LEU A 70 -13.39 1.51 7.35
CA LEU A 70 -12.69 2.79 7.47
C LEU A 70 -11.33 2.67 8.16
N PHE A 71 -11.28 1.90 9.26
CA PHE A 71 -10.03 1.66 9.99
C PHE A 71 -9.00 0.94 9.11
N ILE A 72 -9.41 -0.12 8.41
CA ILE A 72 -8.54 -0.88 7.50
C ILE A 72 -8.05 0.01 6.35
N ARG A 73 -8.90 0.87 5.80
CA ARG A 73 -8.51 1.87 4.79
C ARG A 73 -7.46 2.84 5.30
N GLN A 74 -7.68 3.43 6.48
CA GLN A 74 -6.73 4.35 7.10
C GLN A 74 -5.41 3.66 7.42
N LEU A 75 -5.47 2.42 7.89
CA LEU A 75 -4.31 1.57 8.15
C LEU A 75 -3.53 1.29 6.86
N HIS A 76 -4.20 0.90 5.78
CA HIS A 76 -3.58 0.63 4.48
C HIS A 76 -2.88 1.88 3.92
N HIS A 77 -3.56 3.02 3.93
CA HIS A 77 -3.01 4.29 3.46
C HIS A 77 -1.82 4.74 4.31
N SER A 78 -1.99 4.83 5.63
CA SER A 78 -0.93 5.25 6.55
C SER A 78 0.30 4.34 6.45
N SER A 79 0.07 3.04 6.27
CA SER A 79 1.15 2.07 6.11
C SER A 79 1.86 2.20 4.77
N SER A 80 1.14 2.50 3.70
CA SER A 80 1.76 2.77 2.40
C SER A 80 2.67 4.00 2.45
N VAL A 81 2.26 5.06 3.16
CA VAL A 81 3.09 6.25 3.38
C VAL A 81 4.34 5.91 4.21
N LEU A 82 4.18 5.19 5.31
CA LEU A 82 5.30 4.76 6.16
C LEU A 82 6.30 3.88 5.40
N LEU A 83 5.81 2.99 4.53
CA LEU A 83 6.65 2.18 3.66
C LEU A 83 7.46 3.03 2.68
N ALA A 84 6.83 4.02 2.03
CA ALA A 84 7.51 4.91 1.10
C ALA A 84 8.61 5.72 1.81
N VAL A 85 8.29 6.33 2.96
CA VAL A 85 9.26 7.08 3.77
C VAL A 85 10.39 6.18 4.29
N GLY A 86 10.04 5.00 4.81
CA GLY A 86 11.03 4.03 5.29
C GLY A 86 11.96 3.53 4.18
N THR A 87 11.42 3.29 2.98
CA THR A 87 12.21 2.89 1.80
C THR A 87 13.13 4.02 1.34
N LEU A 88 12.66 5.28 1.37
CA LEU A 88 13.49 6.44 1.09
C LEU A 88 14.66 6.55 2.08
N ILE A 89 14.39 6.45 3.39
CA ILE A 89 15.44 6.47 4.42
C ILE A 89 16.43 5.32 4.18
N TRP A 90 15.93 4.11 3.94
CA TRP A 90 16.76 2.94 3.66
C TRP A 90 17.65 3.12 2.41
N ALA A 91 17.12 3.74 1.36
CA ALA A 91 17.89 4.12 0.17
C ALA A 91 18.98 5.17 0.50
N MET A 92 18.64 6.20 1.28
CA MET A 92 19.56 7.26 1.70
C MET A 92 20.67 6.79 2.64
N LEU A 93 20.44 5.74 3.42
CA LEU A 93 21.45 5.12 4.30
C LEU A 93 22.61 4.44 3.55
N GLY A 94 22.70 4.62 2.22
CA GLY A 94 23.83 4.26 1.36
C GLY A 94 23.49 3.21 0.30
N HIS A 95 22.20 3.00 0.01
CA HIS A 95 21.71 2.14 -1.07
C HIS A 95 21.24 2.93 -2.29
N PHE A 96 21.54 4.22 -2.37
CA PHE A 96 21.15 5.06 -3.51
C PHE A 96 21.75 4.59 -4.85
N ARG A 97 22.85 3.81 -4.81
CA ARG A 97 23.45 3.16 -5.99
C ARG A 97 23.03 1.69 -6.16
N TYR A 98 22.21 1.17 -5.24
CA TYR A 98 21.70 -0.19 -5.27
C TYR A 98 20.38 -0.20 -6.02
N VAL A 99 20.40 -0.70 -7.25
CA VAL A 99 19.24 -0.69 -8.17
C VAL A 99 17.94 -1.19 -7.52
N PRO A 100 17.92 -2.29 -6.72
CA PRO A 100 16.70 -2.74 -6.06
C PRO A 100 16.11 -1.75 -5.05
N ALA A 101 16.93 -0.92 -4.41
CA ALA A 101 16.43 0.10 -3.48
C ALA A 101 15.74 1.26 -4.22
N LEU A 102 16.33 1.74 -5.31
CA LEU A 102 15.71 2.75 -6.16
C LEU A 102 14.44 2.24 -6.84
N LEU A 103 14.47 0.99 -7.32
CA LEU A 103 13.30 0.35 -7.90
C LEU A 103 12.18 0.20 -6.86
N GLY A 104 12.50 -0.26 -5.65
CA GLY A 104 11.54 -0.37 -4.56
C GLY A 104 10.90 0.97 -4.19
N LEU A 105 11.70 2.04 -4.11
CA LEU A 105 11.20 3.39 -3.86
C LEU A 105 10.28 3.87 -4.99
N GLY A 106 10.69 3.71 -6.25
CA GLY A 106 9.88 4.09 -7.41
C GLY A 106 8.55 3.34 -7.47
N LEU A 107 8.56 2.03 -7.19
CA LEU A 107 7.36 1.21 -7.15
C LEU A 107 6.44 1.59 -5.98
N ALA A 108 6.98 1.91 -4.80
CA ALA A 108 6.19 2.37 -3.66
C ALA A 108 5.47 3.70 -3.95
N LEU A 109 6.17 4.66 -4.57
CA LEU A 109 5.59 5.94 -4.95
C LEU A 109 4.56 5.80 -6.07
N LEU A 110 4.87 5.01 -7.11
CA LEU A 110 3.95 4.78 -8.22
C LEU A 110 2.70 4.01 -7.77
N GLY A 111 2.85 3.05 -6.87
CA GLY A 111 1.74 2.32 -6.26
C GLY A 111 0.85 3.24 -5.42
N ALA A 112 1.43 4.15 -4.63
CA ALA A 112 0.67 5.14 -3.87
C ALA A 112 -0.13 6.08 -4.80
N LEU A 113 0.51 6.58 -5.85
CA LEU A 113 -0.16 7.42 -6.86
C LEU A 113 -1.30 6.67 -7.55
N ALA A 114 -1.05 5.42 -7.96
CA ALA A 114 -2.05 4.60 -8.65
C ALA A 114 -3.23 4.24 -7.75
N GLY A 115 -2.98 4.00 -6.46
CA GLY A 115 -4.03 3.80 -5.46
C GLY A 115 -4.92 5.03 -5.31
N TYR A 116 -4.31 6.22 -5.26
CA TYR A 116 -5.06 7.48 -5.20
C TYR A 116 -5.88 7.71 -6.49
N GLY A 117 -5.29 7.47 -7.66
CA GLY A 117 -5.98 7.55 -8.95
C GLY A 117 -7.17 6.59 -9.08
N SER A 118 -7.13 5.43 -8.41
CA SER A 118 -8.21 4.45 -8.41
C SER A 118 -9.40 4.83 -7.52
N ALA A 119 -9.21 5.72 -6.53
CA ALA A 119 -10.28 6.11 -5.61
C ALA A 119 -11.27 7.11 -6.24
N ASP A 120 -10.82 7.88 -7.24
CA ASP A 120 -11.61 8.85 -8.01
C ASP A 120 -12.41 9.86 -7.14
N ASP A 121 -11.82 10.32 -6.03
CA ASP A 121 -12.49 11.15 -5.03
C ASP A 121 -12.44 12.66 -5.34
N LEU A 122 -11.35 13.15 -5.95
CA LEU A 122 -11.09 14.58 -6.15
C LEU A 122 -10.42 14.90 -7.50
N LEU A 123 -10.25 13.90 -8.39
CA LEU A 123 -9.40 14.02 -9.57
C LEU A 123 -10.14 14.18 -10.89
N SER A 124 -11.48 14.21 -10.89
CA SER A 124 -12.36 14.18 -12.07
C SER A 124 -12.19 15.34 -13.07
N GLY A 125 -11.28 16.28 -12.83
CA GLY A 125 -10.87 17.35 -13.77
C GLY A 125 -9.36 17.47 -14.02
N THR A 126 -8.54 16.58 -13.45
CA THR A 126 -7.07 16.62 -13.56
C THR A 126 -6.55 15.67 -14.64
N VAL A 127 -5.23 15.66 -14.89
CA VAL A 127 -4.59 14.68 -15.78
C VAL A 127 -4.88 13.24 -15.33
N LEU A 128 -5.01 13.01 -14.02
CA LEU A 128 -5.28 11.69 -13.45
C LEU A 128 -6.70 11.20 -13.75
N GLY A 129 -7.70 12.10 -13.73
CA GLY A 129 -9.10 11.77 -14.02
C GLY A 129 -9.41 11.49 -15.51
N LYS A 130 -8.47 11.78 -16.42
CA LYS A 130 -8.60 11.42 -17.85
C LYS A 130 -8.23 9.97 -18.15
N ILE A 131 -7.57 9.29 -17.21
CA ILE A 131 -7.15 7.90 -17.36
C ILE A 131 -8.23 7.00 -16.76
N PRO A 132 -8.68 5.94 -17.46
CA PRO A 132 -9.67 5.00 -16.93
C PRO A 132 -9.28 4.41 -15.58
N ILE A 133 -10.24 4.38 -14.64
CA ILE A 133 -10.05 3.86 -13.26
C ILE A 133 -9.47 2.44 -13.25
N VAL A 134 -9.94 1.57 -14.16
CA VAL A 134 -9.42 0.20 -14.29
C VAL A 134 -7.91 0.15 -14.57
N LEU A 135 -7.37 1.14 -15.30
CA LEU A 135 -5.93 1.23 -15.56
C LEU A 135 -5.17 1.68 -14.33
N TRP A 136 -5.73 2.62 -13.55
CA TRP A 136 -5.15 3.01 -12.26
C TRP A 136 -5.11 1.84 -11.28
N TYR A 137 -6.22 1.12 -11.17
CA TYR A 137 -6.31 -0.06 -10.32
C TYR A 137 -5.36 -1.17 -10.79
N GLY A 138 -5.32 -1.45 -12.10
CA GLY A 138 -4.38 -2.41 -12.67
C GLY A 138 -2.92 -2.04 -12.38
N LEU A 139 -2.56 -0.77 -12.56
CA LEU A 139 -1.22 -0.27 -12.23
C LEU A 139 -0.92 -0.39 -10.73
N HIS A 140 -1.89 -0.12 -9.86
CA HIS A 140 -1.75 -0.27 -8.41
C HIS A 140 -1.45 -1.73 -8.02
N VAL A 141 -2.20 -2.69 -8.57
CA VAL A 141 -1.97 -4.14 -8.33
C VAL A 141 -0.62 -4.58 -8.90
N LEU A 142 -0.27 -4.16 -10.12
CA LEU A 142 1.00 -4.51 -10.75
C LEU A 142 2.21 -3.98 -9.96
N THR A 143 2.15 -2.72 -9.52
CA THR A 143 3.22 -2.11 -8.72
C THR A 143 3.35 -2.76 -7.35
N ALA A 144 2.24 -3.13 -6.71
CA ALA A 144 2.26 -3.93 -5.49
C ALA A 144 2.99 -5.26 -5.71
N LEU A 145 2.58 -6.06 -6.70
CA LEU A 145 3.23 -7.35 -6.98
C LEU A 145 4.72 -7.20 -7.32
N ALA A 146 5.07 -6.18 -8.12
CA ALA A 146 6.46 -5.88 -8.46
C ALA A 146 7.28 -5.46 -7.23
N LEU A 147 6.70 -4.68 -6.32
CA LEU A 147 7.34 -4.28 -5.07
C LEU A 147 7.57 -5.50 -4.18
N ALA A 148 6.57 -6.37 -4.04
CA ALA A 148 6.68 -7.63 -3.32
C ALA A 148 7.85 -8.47 -3.87
N ALA A 149 7.90 -8.66 -5.19
CA ALA A 149 8.97 -9.40 -5.84
C ALA A 149 10.34 -8.76 -5.61
N THR A 150 10.45 -7.43 -5.74
CA THR A 150 11.69 -6.68 -5.52
C THR A 150 12.20 -6.85 -4.08
N LEU A 151 11.32 -6.71 -3.09
CA LEU A 151 11.67 -6.86 -1.67
C LEU A 151 12.06 -8.31 -1.35
N VAL A 152 11.34 -9.31 -1.89
CA VAL A 152 11.67 -10.74 -1.69
C VAL A 152 13.01 -11.10 -2.34
N ILE A 153 13.26 -10.67 -3.58
CA ILE A 153 14.52 -10.91 -4.28
C ILE A 153 15.68 -10.24 -3.54
N SER A 154 15.52 -8.97 -3.18
CA SER A 154 16.52 -8.22 -2.41
C SER A 154 16.83 -8.92 -1.09
N SER A 155 15.79 -9.33 -0.36
CA SER A 155 15.93 -10.02 0.91
C SER A 155 16.60 -11.38 0.76
N ARG A 156 16.30 -12.17 -0.29
CA ARG A 156 16.96 -13.45 -0.58
C ARG A 156 18.44 -13.27 -0.92
N ARG A 157 18.78 -12.26 -1.73
CA ARG A 157 20.17 -11.93 -2.07
C ARG A 157 20.99 -11.55 -0.84
N GLU A 158 20.39 -10.81 0.08
CA GLU A 158 21.03 -10.42 1.34
C GLU A 158 21.19 -11.62 2.28
N ALA A 159 20.16 -12.46 2.41
CA ALA A 159 20.22 -13.68 3.22
C ALA A 159 21.28 -14.69 2.75
N ALA A 160 21.54 -14.76 1.44
CA ALA A 160 22.62 -15.59 0.89
C ALA A 160 24.01 -15.09 1.30
N ARG A 161 24.17 -13.80 1.61
CA ARG A 161 25.42 -13.22 2.11
C ARG A 161 25.52 -13.31 3.63
N ARG A 162 24.39 -13.16 4.34
CA ARG A 162 24.30 -13.21 5.79
C ARG A 162 22.99 -13.91 6.22
N PRO A 163 23.05 -15.17 6.67
CA PRO A 163 21.85 -15.93 7.04
C PRO A 163 21.10 -15.27 8.19
N ARG A 164 19.76 -15.28 8.10
CA ARG A 164 18.86 -14.66 9.08
C ARG A 164 18.80 -15.50 10.36
N THR A 165 18.70 -14.85 11.52
CA THR A 165 18.43 -15.55 12.77
C THR A 165 16.92 -15.61 13.04
N PRO A 166 16.37 -16.74 13.52
CA PRO A 166 14.94 -16.87 13.87
C PRO A 166 14.47 -15.81 14.87
N ALA A 167 15.34 -15.46 15.83
CA ALA A 167 15.09 -14.41 16.82
C ALA A 167 14.85 -13.03 16.19
N PHE A 168 15.53 -12.72 15.08
CA PHE A 168 15.36 -11.44 14.40
C PHE A 168 14.01 -11.35 13.66
N VAL A 169 13.59 -12.45 13.01
CA VAL A 169 12.28 -12.53 12.36
C VAL A 169 11.17 -12.36 13.40
N ALA A 170 11.28 -13.07 14.52
CA ALA A 170 10.34 -12.98 15.63
C ALA A 170 10.27 -11.55 16.21
N LEU A 171 11.42 -10.89 16.43
CA LEU A 171 11.48 -9.53 16.94
C LEU A 171 10.84 -8.51 15.98
N SER A 172 11.09 -8.65 14.68
CA SER A 172 10.53 -7.74 13.66
C SER A 172 9.01 -7.83 13.60
N VAL A 173 8.47 -9.05 13.64
CA VAL A 173 7.03 -9.30 13.71
C VAL A 173 6.45 -8.78 15.03
N ALA A 174 7.12 -9.03 16.16
CA ALA A 174 6.68 -8.58 17.47
C ALA A 174 6.64 -7.05 17.59
N LEU A 175 7.67 -6.34 17.10
CA LEU A 175 7.71 -4.88 17.09
C LEU A 175 6.63 -4.29 16.18
N THR A 176 6.41 -4.90 15.01
CA THR A 176 5.32 -4.48 14.10
C THR A 176 3.96 -4.66 14.78
N ALA A 177 3.72 -5.81 15.42
CA ALA A 177 2.50 -6.06 16.17
C ALA A 177 2.33 -5.07 17.34
N LEU A 178 3.39 -4.80 18.11
CA LEU A 178 3.37 -3.83 19.22
C LEU A 178 2.95 -2.44 18.77
N VAL A 179 3.43 -1.95 17.63
CA VAL A 179 3.04 -0.63 17.09
C VAL A 179 1.53 -0.54 16.81
N PHE A 180 0.88 -1.66 16.44
CA PHE A 180 -0.53 -1.68 16.07
C PHE A 180 -1.47 -2.11 17.21
N PHE A 181 -1.02 -2.95 18.13
CA PHE A 181 -1.84 -3.56 19.19
C PHE A 181 -1.59 -2.99 20.59
N TRP A 182 -0.65 -2.04 20.77
CA TRP A 182 -0.40 -1.38 22.06
C TRP A 182 -1.41 -0.25 22.35
N ARG A 183 -2.69 -0.49 22.14
CA ARG A 183 -3.77 0.41 22.59
C ARG A 183 -4.76 -0.34 23.45
#